data_AF-A0A836RCD0-F1
#
_entry.id   AF-A0A836RCD0-F1
#
_cell.length_a   1.000
_cell.length_b   1.000
_cell.length_c   1.000
_cell.angle_alpha   90.00
_cell.angle_beta   90.00
_cell.angle_gamma   90.00
#
_symmetry.space_group_name_H-M   'P 1'
#
loop_
_entity.id
_entity.type
_entity.pdbx_description
1 polymer ?
#
loop_
_entity_poly.entity_id
_entity_poly.type
_entity_poly.pdbx_seq_one_letter_code
_entity_poly.pdbx_strand_id
1 'polypeptide(L)'
;MTAAQCRSRHLPSARRGDRGQWDHLPESPINSQSCQEVAVMSRAQAKWIGIATAVLLVIGPVGASPAQKVTKQSVLRSIEMAKRFLISRQKANGAWPSGLGGDYQVGVSSLALLALINAGMTVDDPPVAKGLRFLRSIKEPEPSRTYEVSLMIMALAAAKDDRRDQARISILAQKLEQSQVKRGANAGMWSYSVKPGLGGFGGDNSNTQFAVLGLRDAALAGVPVNRAVWERIRQHFLDCQNADGGWGYSRSHNQTPTGSMTVAGIASLVIADMMLADDSDVGPDGKPNCCAPEAPNEALERGIAWLERHFAVGHNPNGNAWGLYYLYGLERAGRLSGRRFFGKHDWYREGAQFLIQKQSRRTGEWRGAALEKDAVVSTSFALLFLSKGLAPVLINKLRYDAGQNEAPGAKPTRRAAWNLHPHDVRNLTELICGLPKWPKLMTWQVVDLDRVAEQGGVVDLMQSPILYLCGDQTLPFTDAHVRLLREYVNNGGFIFAVNGCHSSAFDESFRKLIQRMYPEGMAELRPLRPEHPI
;
A
#
# COMPACT_ATOMS: atom_id res chain seq x y z
N MET A 1 49.37 -50.99 -1.86
CA MET A 1 48.60 -51.76 -2.86
C MET A 1 48.20 -50.79 -3.99
N THR A 2 48.90 -50.91 -5.12
CA THR A 2 48.49 -50.66 -6.52
C THR A 2 47.37 -49.63 -6.78
N ALA A 3 47.62 -48.42 -7.31
CA ALA A 3 48.16 -48.02 -8.63
C ALA A 3 47.27 -48.37 -9.83
N ALA A 4 46.76 -47.35 -10.54
CA ALA A 4 46.69 -47.29 -12.01
C ALA A 4 46.43 -45.84 -12.49
N GLN A 5 47.32 -45.35 -13.36
CA GLN A 5 47.34 -44.06 -14.05
C GLN A 5 46.85 -44.18 -15.51
N CYS A 6 46.75 -43.01 -16.15
CA CYS A 6 46.99 -42.65 -17.57
C CYS A 6 45.74 -42.41 -18.43
N ARG A 7 45.70 -41.45 -19.38
CA ARG A 7 46.41 -40.20 -19.72
C ARG A 7 45.82 -39.72 -21.07
N SER A 8 45.49 -38.43 -21.17
CA SER A 8 45.47 -37.52 -22.35
C SER A 8 45.82 -37.99 -23.77
N ARG A 9 45.17 -37.39 -24.80
CA ARG A 9 45.80 -36.91 -26.05
C ARG A 9 45.13 -35.64 -26.62
N HIS A 10 45.95 -34.86 -27.32
CA HIS A 10 45.78 -33.47 -27.79
C HIS A 10 45.00 -33.26 -29.11
N LEU A 11 44.45 -32.03 -29.20
CA LEU A 11 44.17 -31.09 -30.33
C LEU A 11 44.90 -31.32 -31.69
N PRO A 12 44.38 -30.84 -32.86
CA PRO A 12 44.38 -29.39 -33.20
C PRO A 12 43.25 -28.82 -34.10
N SER A 13 43.34 -27.50 -34.27
CA SER A 13 42.50 -26.49 -34.94
C SER A 13 42.27 -26.64 -36.46
N ALA A 14 41.18 -26.08 -36.99
CA ALA A 14 41.13 -25.44 -38.32
C ALA A 14 40.00 -24.38 -38.43
N ARG A 15 40.21 -23.39 -39.29
CA ARG A 15 39.50 -22.10 -39.46
C ARG A 15 38.32 -22.13 -40.45
N ARG A 16 37.46 -21.10 -40.33
CA ARG A 16 36.70 -20.29 -41.34
C ARG A 16 35.99 -21.01 -42.52
N GLY A 17 34.71 -20.66 -42.72
CA GLY A 17 34.11 -20.59 -44.06
C GLY A 17 32.59 -20.53 -44.13
N ASP A 18 32.07 -19.33 -44.37
CA ASP A 18 30.93 -18.94 -45.21
C ASP A 18 29.47 -19.42 -45.02
N ARG A 19 28.62 -18.43 -45.34
CA ARG A 19 27.18 -18.32 -45.64
C ARG A 19 26.29 -19.59 -45.74
N GLY A 20 25.06 -19.45 -45.25
CA GLY A 20 23.97 -20.39 -45.52
C GLY A 20 22.61 -19.94 -45.00
N GLN A 21 21.88 -19.24 -45.86
CA GLN A 21 20.48 -18.82 -45.82
C GLN A 21 19.52 -20.00 -45.58
N TRP A 22 18.47 -19.82 -44.79
CA TRP A 22 17.36 -20.78 -44.67
C TRP A 22 16.03 -20.08 -44.91
N ASP A 23 15.48 -20.34 -46.10
CA ASP A 23 14.09 -20.08 -46.50
C ASP A 23 13.22 -21.34 -46.25
N HIS A 24 11.91 -21.08 -46.16
CA HIS A 24 10.74 -21.96 -46.35
C HIS A 24 10.09 -22.65 -45.13
N LEU A 25 9.10 -21.95 -44.54
CA LEU A 25 7.62 -22.19 -44.56
C LEU A 25 7.05 -23.62 -44.28
N PRO A 26 5.82 -23.79 -43.70
CA PRO A 26 4.63 -23.04 -44.11
C PRO A 26 3.61 -22.59 -43.04
N GLU A 27 2.95 -21.48 -43.37
CA GLU A 27 1.65 -21.04 -42.87
C GLU A 27 0.51 -21.82 -43.55
N SER A 28 -0.65 -21.87 -42.89
CA SER A 28 -1.93 -22.24 -43.52
C SER A 28 -3.05 -21.31 -43.04
N PRO A 29 -4.06 -21.04 -43.88
CA PRO A 29 -4.85 -19.81 -43.84
C PRO A 29 -6.25 -20.01 -43.25
N ILE A 30 -6.87 -18.92 -42.77
CA ILE A 30 -8.34 -18.85 -42.65
C ILE A 30 -8.82 -17.65 -43.46
N ASN A 31 -9.69 -17.97 -44.41
CA ASN A 31 -10.21 -17.14 -45.47
C ASN A 31 -11.41 -16.30 -44.99
N SER A 32 -11.51 -15.11 -45.56
CA SER A 32 -12.59 -14.14 -45.40
C SER A 32 -13.67 -14.31 -46.48
N GLN A 33 -14.95 -14.25 -46.11
CA GLN A 33 -16.08 -13.86 -46.98
C GLN A 33 -17.24 -13.46 -46.04
N SER A 34 -17.51 -12.16 -45.92
CA SER A 34 -18.54 -11.37 -46.64
C SER A 34 -19.95 -11.53 -46.06
N CYS A 35 -20.50 -10.45 -45.51
CA CYS A 35 -21.94 -10.10 -45.61
C CYS A 35 -22.15 -8.67 -45.11
N GLN A 36 -22.35 -7.75 -46.07
CA GLN A 36 -23.10 -6.51 -45.88
C GLN A 36 -24.59 -6.85 -45.97
N GLU A 37 -25.42 -6.27 -45.10
CA GLU A 37 -26.85 -5.97 -45.33
C GLU A 37 -27.30 -5.01 -44.22
N VAL A 38 -27.44 -3.71 -44.54
CA VAL A 38 -28.65 -3.01 -44.99
C VAL A 38 -29.71 -2.87 -43.88
N ALA A 39 -29.86 -1.62 -43.45
CA ALA A 39 -30.94 -1.15 -42.61
C ALA A 39 -32.29 -1.23 -43.33
N VAL A 40 -33.30 -1.75 -42.63
CA VAL A 40 -34.71 -1.57 -42.99
C VAL A 40 -35.46 -1.05 -41.77
N MET A 41 -35.77 0.25 -41.82
CA MET A 41 -36.78 0.89 -40.99
C MET A 41 -38.16 0.40 -41.44
N SER A 42 -38.97 -0.15 -40.53
CA SER A 42 -40.41 -0.30 -40.74
C SER A 42 -41.16 0.74 -39.92
N ARG A 43 -42.00 1.50 -40.62
CA ARG A 43 -42.92 2.51 -40.10
C ARG A 43 -44.16 1.81 -39.57
N ALA A 44 -44.54 2.08 -38.33
CA ALA A 44 -45.92 1.90 -37.86
C ALA A 44 -46.50 3.28 -37.55
N GLN A 45 -47.44 3.71 -38.38
CA GLN A 45 -48.20 4.95 -38.22
C GLN A 45 -49.38 4.69 -37.27
N ALA A 46 -49.50 5.48 -36.21
CA ALA A 46 -50.76 5.69 -35.51
C ALA A 46 -50.98 7.20 -35.37
N LYS A 47 -51.98 7.71 -36.09
CA LYS A 47 -52.42 9.10 -36.08
C LYS A 47 -53.25 9.36 -34.83
N TRP A 48 -52.89 10.36 -34.05
CA TRP A 48 -53.82 11.11 -33.20
C TRP A 48 -53.52 12.61 -33.34
N ILE A 49 -54.53 13.34 -33.80
CA ILE A 49 -54.56 14.80 -33.95
C ILE A 49 -54.98 15.37 -32.58
N GLY A 50 -54.22 16.33 -32.05
CA GLY A 50 -54.58 16.98 -30.79
C GLY A 50 -53.65 18.14 -30.41
N ILE A 51 -53.91 19.30 -31.02
CA ILE A 51 -53.74 20.67 -30.48
C ILE A 51 -52.36 21.02 -29.88
N ALA A 52 -51.60 21.80 -30.65
CA ALA A 52 -50.37 22.45 -30.24
C ALA A 52 -50.59 23.46 -29.11
N THR A 53 -49.95 23.23 -27.96
CA THR A 53 -49.67 24.26 -26.96
C THR A 53 -48.15 24.43 -26.92
N ALA A 54 -47.66 25.56 -27.44
CA ALA A 54 -46.24 25.88 -27.45
C ALA A 54 -45.76 26.19 -26.02
N VAL A 55 -45.18 25.18 -25.35
CA VAL A 55 -44.32 25.40 -24.18
C VAL A 55 -42.90 25.46 -24.70
N LEU A 56 -42.34 26.69 -24.75
CA LEU A 56 -40.91 26.94 -24.90
C LEU A 56 -40.18 26.30 -23.70
N LEU A 57 -39.82 25.03 -23.82
CA LEU A 57 -38.81 24.41 -22.97
C LEU A 57 -37.46 25.01 -23.36
N VAL A 58 -37.01 25.97 -22.56
CA VAL A 58 -35.61 26.36 -22.51
C VAL A 58 -34.84 25.10 -22.11
N ILE A 59 -34.31 24.39 -23.10
CA ILE A 59 -33.30 23.36 -22.90
C ILE A 59 -32.03 24.12 -22.53
N GLY A 60 -31.95 24.52 -21.25
CA GLY A 60 -30.68 24.93 -20.67
C GLY A 60 -29.70 23.77 -20.84
N PRO A 61 -28.40 24.03 -21.11
CA PRO A 61 -27.42 22.98 -21.16
C PRO A 61 -27.54 22.19 -19.85
N VAL A 62 -27.78 20.89 -19.95
CA VAL A 62 -27.69 19.97 -18.82
C VAL A 62 -26.24 20.05 -18.39
N GLY A 63 -25.94 20.98 -17.49
CA GLY A 63 -24.66 21.09 -16.84
C GLY A 63 -24.41 19.71 -16.23
N ALA A 64 -23.35 19.05 -16.68
CA ALA A 64 -22.83 17.88 -16.01
C ALA A 64 -22.77 18.23 -14.52
N SER A 65 -23.59 17.56 -13.71
CA SER A 65 -23.55 17.77 -12.26
C SER A 65 -22.10 17.59 -11.83
N PRO A 66 -21.49 18.58 -11.15
CA PRO A 66 -20.12 18.44 -10.69
C PRO A 66 -20.06 17.14 -9.89
N ALA A 67 -19.16 16.24 -10.29
CA ALA A 67 -19.01 14.93 -9.67
C ALA A 67 -19.02 15.11 -8.15
N GLN A 68 -20.03 14.53 -7.50
CA GLN A 68 -20.25 14.76 -6.08
C GLN A 68 -18.97 14.40 -5.32
N LYS A 69 -18.34 15.41 -4.68
CA LYS A 69 -17.09 15.21 -3.93
C LYS A 69 -17.32 14.10 -2.90
N VAL A 70 -16.38 13.16 -2.80
CA VAL A 70 -16.45 12.08 -1.80
C VAL A 70 -16.55 12.69 -0.41
N THR A 71 -17.58 12.30 0.33
CA THR A 71 -17.81 12.74 1.71
C THR A 71 -17.54 11.60 2.69
N LYS A 72 -17.16 11.94 3.92
CA LYS A 72 -17.04 10.96 5.03
C LYS A 72 -18.29 10.09 5.14
N GLN A 73 -19.48 10.69 5.05
CA GLN A 73 -20.75 9.95 5.15
C GLN A 73 -20.96 8.97 3.99
N SER A 74 -20.56 9.34 2.76
CA SER A 74 -20.64 8.44 1.60
C SER A 74 -19.71 7.23 1.73
N VAL A 75 -18.49 7.44 2.25
CA VAL A 75 -17.54 6.37 2.56
C VAL A 75 -18.09 5.44 3.64
N LEU A 76 -18.57 5.98 4.76
CA LEU A 76 -19.16 5.19 5.85
C LEU A 76 -20.36 4.36 5.39
N ARG A 77 -21.23 4.93 4.55
CA ARG A 77 -22.36 4.20 3.97
C ARG A 77 -21.89 3.04 3.08
N SER A 78 -20.88 3.28 2.25
CA SER A 78 -20.30 2.24 1.38
C SER A 78 -19.68 1.10 2.19
N ILE A 79 -18.95 1.43 3.26
CA ILE A 79 -18.39 0.47 4.22
C ILE A 79 -19.50 -0.38 4.86
N GLU A 80 -20.59 0.23 5.34
CA GLU A 80 -21.68 -0.53 5.96
C GLU A 80 -22.43 -1.44 4.99
N MET A 81 -22.60 -1.01 3.73
CA MET A 81 -23.16 -1.87 2.69
C MET A 81 -22.26 -3.09 2.41
N ALA A 82 -20.95 -2.89 2.37
CA ALA A 82 -19.96 -3.96 2.19
C ALA A 82 -19.96 -4.96 3.35
N LYS A 83 -19.99 -4.45 4.60
CA LYS A 83 -20.08 -5.27 5.82
C LYS A 83 -21.33 -6.15 5.79
N ARG A 84 -22.50 -5.56 5.52
CA ARG A 84 -23.77 -6.31 5.41
C ARG A 84 -23.70 -7.40 4.35
N PHE A 85 -23.10 -7.11 3.19
CA PHE A 85 -22.88 -8.11 2.16
C PHE A 85 -22.04 -9.29 2.69
N LEU A 86 -20.85 -9.01 3.23
CA LEU A 86 -19.96 -10.06 3.72
C LEU A 86 -20.65 -10.89 4.82
N ILE A 87 -21.30 -10.24 5.79
CA ILE A 87 -22.05 -10.92 6.86
C ILE A 87 -23.14 -11.84 6.27
N SER A 88 -23.88 -11.39 5.26
CA SER A 88 -24.93 -12.20 4.60
C SER A 88 -24.41 -13.43 3.87
N ARG A 89 -23.11 -13.48 3.54
CA ARG A 89 -22.47 -14.62 2.88
C ARG A 89 -21.80 -15.59 3.85
N GLN A 90 -21.69 -15.24 5.13
CA GLN A 90 -21.06 -16.11 6.11
C GLN A 90 -21.91 -17.37 6.35
N LYS A 91 -21.28 -18.54 6.25
CA LYS A 91 -21.91 -19.84 6.50
C LYS A 91 -22.11 -20.09 7.99
N ALA A 92 -22.95 -21.06 8.35
CA ALA A 92 -23.20 -21.45 9.74
C ALA A 92 -21.94 -21.87 10.50
N ASN A 93 -20.98 -22.51 9.82
CA ASN A 93 -19.69 -22.91 10.40
C ASN A 93 -18.69 -21.74 10.57
N GLY A 94 -19.08 -20.51 10.20
CA GLY A 94 -18.27 -19.30 10.31
C GLY A 94 -17.38 -18.98 9.11
N ALA A 95 -17.26 -19.89 8.15
CA ALA A 95 -16.49 -19.67 6.93
C ALA A 95 -17.27 -18.83 5.90
N TRP A 96 -16.54 -18.24 4.95
CA TRP A 96 -17.11 -17.65 3.74
C TRP A 96 -17.02 -18.62 2.55
N PRO A 97 -17.92 -18.52 1.56
CA PRO A 97 -17.81 -19.31 0.34
C PRO A 97 -16.65 -18.80 -0.52
N SER A 98 -15.93 -19.73 -1.15
CA SER A 98 -14.97 -19.45 -2.22
C SER A 98 -15.58 -19.92 -3.54
N GLY A 99 -15.73 -19.00 -4.49
CA GLY A 99 -16.04 -19.27 -5.90
C GLY A 99 -14.78 -19.36 -6.77
N LEU A 100 -13.59 -19.30 -6.17
CA LEU A 100 -12.32 -19.57 -6.86
C LEU A 100 -12.21 -21.07 -7.18
N GLY A 101 -11.62 -21.43 -8.31
CA GLY A 101 -11.38 -22.84 -8.65
C GLY A 101 -10.41 -23.48 -7.65
N GLY A 102 -10.79 -24.61 -7.04
CA GLY A 102 -10.05 -25.27 -5.95
C GLY A 102 -10.54 -24.87 -4.55
N ASP A 103 -10.13 -25.63 -3.51
CA ASP A 103 -10.51 -25.31 -2.12
C ASP A 103 -9.61 -24.20 -1.56
N TYR A 104 -10.05 -22.94 -1.65
CA TYR A 104 -9.40 -21.74 -1.08
C TYR A 104 -10.20 -21.17 0.11
N GLN A 105 -11.01 -22.01 0.76
CA GLN A 105 -11.97 -21.54 1.75
C GLN A 105 -11.29 -20.85 2.95
N VAL A 106 -10.10 -21.31 3.36
CA VAL A 106 -9.35 -20.68 4.47
C VAL A 106 -8.90 -19.29 4.06
N GLY A 107 -8.28 -19.13 2.90
CA GLY A 107 -7.84 -17.83 2.41
C GLY A 107 -8.96 -16.82 2.26
N VAL A 108 -10.07 -17.20 1.61
CA VAL A 108 -11.23 -16.30 1.42
C VAL A 108 -11.86 -15.92 2.75
N SER A 109 -11.99 -16.86 3.69
CA SER A 109 -12.54 -16.58 5.02
C SER A 109 -11.64 -15.67 5.84
N SER A 110 -10.32 -15.88 5.78
CA SER A 110 -9.34 -15.02 6.43
C SER A 110 -9.38 -13.59 5.86
N LEU A 111 -9.46 -13.45 4.53
CA LEU A 111 -9.56 -12.14 3.89
C LEU A 111 -10.86 -11.39 4.27
N ALA A 112 -11.99 -12.08 4.27
CA ALA A 112 -13.27 -11.51 4.67
C ALA A 112 -13.27 -11.09 6.16
N LEU A 113 -12.74 -11.95 7.04
CA LEU A 113 -12.60 -11.64 8.45
C LEU A 113 -11.69 -10.44 8.69
N LEU A 114 -10.52 -10.40 8.03
CA LEU A 114 -9.59 -9.28 8.08
C LEU A 114 -10.26 -7.97 7.61
N ALA A 115 -11.07 -8.03 6.56
CA ALA A 115 -11.81 -6.87 6.06
C ALA A 115 -12.85 -6.35 7.06
N LEU A 116 -13.60 -7.24 7.71
CA LEU A 116 -14.59 -6.87 8.72
C LEU A 116 -13.94 -6.24 9.96
N ILE A 117 -12.83 -6.80 10.44
CA ILE A 117 -12.09 -6.26 11.59
C ILE A 117 -11.54 -4.85 11.26
N ASN A 118 -10.91 -4.69 10.09
CA ASN A 118 -10.41 -3.38 9.65
C ASN A 118 -11.53 -2.35 9.41
N ALA A 119 -12.75 -2.82 9.10
CA ALA A 119 -13.94 -1.98 8.98
C ALA A 119 -14.61 -1.65 10.34
N GLY A 120 -13.88 -1.82 11.45
CA GLY A 120 -14.28 -1.41 12.79
C GLY A 120 -15.08 -2.45 13.58
N MET A 121 -15.21 -3.69 13.08
CA MET A 121 -15.80 -4.77 13.89
C MET A 121 -14.77 -5.34 14.87
N THR A 122 -15.27 -5.82 16.00
CA THR A 122 -14.48 -6.34 17.12
C THR A 122 -14.68 -7.83 17.30
N VAL A 123 -13.87 -8.46 18.15
CA VAL A 123 -13.97 -9.90 18.47
C VAL A 123 -15.30 -10.27 19.15
N ASP A 124 -16.01 -9.30 19.70
CA ASP A 124 -17.31 -9.48 20.36
C ASP A 124 -18.48 -9.49 19.34
N ASP A 125 -18.25 -9.00 18.12
CA ASP A 125 -19.27 -9.03 17.08
C ASP A 125 -19.51 -10.46 16.58
N PRO A 126 -20.76 -10.96 16.55
CA PRO A 126 -21.05 -12.36 16.21
C PRO A 126 -20.43 -12.86 14.89
N PRO A 127 -20.38 -12.08 13.79
CA PRO A 127 -19.73 -12.51 12.56
C PRO A 127 -18.22 -12.69 12.70
N VAL A 128 -17.54 -11.82 13.45
CA VAL A 128 -16.09 -11.91 13.70
C VAL A 128 -15.81 -13.11 14.59
N ALA A 129 -16.56 -13.27 15.69
CA ALA A 129 -16.43 -14.41 16.59
C ALA A 129 -16.62 -15.75 15.86
N LYS A 130 -17.58 -15.84 14.92
CA LYS A 130 -17.78 -17.01 14.06
C LYS A 130 -16.60 -17.27 13.13
N GLY A 131 -16.09 -16.24 12.47
CA GLY A 131 -14.92 -16.34 11.58
C GLY A 131 -13.68 -16.81 12.34
N LEU A 132 -13.41 -16.25 13.51
CA LEU A 132 -12.30 -16.67 14.37
C LEU A 132 -12.45 -18.14 14.82
N ARG A 133 -13.66 -18.59 15.17
CA ARG A 133 -13.88 -20.02 15.48
C ARG A 133 -13.55 -20.91 14.30
N PHE A 134 -13.94 -20.53 13.09
CA PHE A 134 -13.58 -21.28 11.88
C PHE A 134 -12.06 -21.35 11.69
N LEU A 135 -11.35 -20.21 11.71
CA LEU A 135 -9.89 -20.18 11.55
C LEU A 135 -9.17 -20.99 12.62
N ARG A 136 -9.61 -20.88 13.89
CA ARG A 136 -9.03 -21.63 15.01
C ARG A 136 -9.31 -23.14 14.94
N SER A 137 -10.32 -23.56 14.17
CA SER A 137 -10.64 -24.98 13.95
C SER A 137 -9.77 -25.66 12.90
N ILE A 138 -9.04 -24.89 12.08
CA ILE A 138 -8.16 -25.44 11.04
C ILE A 138 -7.00 -26.20 11.70
N LYS A 139 -6.82 -27.46 11.29
CA LYS A 139 -5.81 -28.38 11.84
C LYS A 139 -4.62 -28.49 10.89
N GLU A 140 -3.42 -28.66 11.47
CA GLU A 140 -2.24 -29.05 10.71
C GLU A 140 -2.51 -30.37 9.92
N PRO A 141 -1.96 -30.52 8.69
CA PRO A 141 -0.96 -29.67 8.06
C PRO A 141 -1.53 -28.47 7.26
N GLU A 142 -2.81 -28.11 7.42
CA GLU A 142 -3.42 -26.97 6.72
C GLU A 142 -3.42 -25.69 7.59
N PRO A 143 -3.40 -24.49 6.98
CA PRO A 143 -3.39 -24.22 5.54
C PRO A 143 -2.01 -24.42 4.91
N SER A 144 -1.97 -24.91 3.67
CA SER A 144 -0.73 -25.27 2.96
C SER A 144 -0.39 -24.37 1.77
N ARG A 145 -1.16 -23.31 1.55
CA ARG A 145 -0.95 -22.32 0.50
C ARG A 145 -0.48 -20.99 1.08
N THR A 146 0.47 -20.33 0.42
CA THR A 146 1.07 -19.08 0.91
C THR A 146 0.02 -18.01 1.21
N TYR A 147 -0.91 -17.75 0.29
CA TYR A 147 -2.01 -16.80 0.52
C TYR A 147 -2.83 -17.13 1.77
N GLU A 148 -3.16 -18.41 1.99
CA GLU A 148 -4.02 -18.81 3.10
C GLU A 148 -3.31 -18.69 4.44
N VAL A 149 -2.04 -19.12 4.51
CA VAL A 149 -1.19 -18.97 5.69
C VAL A 149 -1.03 -17.50 6.04
N SER A 150 -0.65 -16.68 5.06
CA SER A 150 -0.46 -15.24 5.23
C SER A 150 -1.73 -14.53 5.69
N LEU A 151 -2.85 -14.72 4.99
CA LEU A 151 -4.12 -14.08 5.33
C LEU A 151 -4.62 -14.53 6.70
N MET A 152 -4.42 -15.82 7.06
CA MET A 152 -4.81 -16.33 8.37
C MET A 152 -3.98 -15.69 9.49
N ILE A 153 -2.67 -15.52 9.30
CA ILE A 153 -1.84 -14.74 10.24
C ILE A 153 -2.40 -13.33 10.40
N MET A 154 -2.61 -12.61 9.29
CA MET A 154 -3.09 -11.22 9.31
C MET A 154 -4.44 -11.10 10.02
N ALA A 155 -5.37 -12.03 9.77
CA ALA A 155 -6.69 -12.02 10.40
C ALA A 155 -6.65 -12.31 11.91
N LEU A 156 -5.81 -13.26 12.35
CA LEU A 156 -5.61 -13.59 13.77
C LEU A 156 -4.90 -12.45 14.50
N ALA A 157 -3.84 -11.87 13.91
CA ALA A 157 -3.14 -10.72 14.46
C ALA A 157 -4.06 -9.50 14.59
N ALA A 158 -4.92 -9.25 13.60
CA ALA A 158 -5.89 -8.16 13.64
C ALA A 158 -6.91 -8.31 14.79
N ALA A 159 -7.21 -9.54 15.24
CA ALA A 159 -8.10 -9.79 16.37
C ALA A 159 -7.50 -9.34 17.72
N LYS A 160 -6.16 -9.27 17.83
CA LYS A 160 -5.41 -8.92 19.05
C LYS A 160 -5.84 -9.75 20.28
N ASP A 161 -6.05 -11.05 20.08
CA ASP A 161 -6.37 -12.03 21.12
C ASP A 161 -5.14 -12.91 21.38
N ASP A 162 -4.03 -12.26 21.75
CA ASP A 162 -2.69 -12.87 21.79
C ASP A 162 -2.65 -14.14 22.64
N ARG A 163 -3.38 -14.14 23.77
CA ARG A 163 -3.50 -15.31 24.65
C ARG A 163 -4.01 -16.56 23.93
N ARG A 164 -4.87 -16.41 22.92
CA ARG A 164 -5.45 -17.54 22.18
C ARG A 164 -4.71 -17.83 20.88
N ASP A 165 -4.20 -16.80 20.22
CA ASP A 165 -3.74 -16.91 18.84
C ASP A 165 -2.22 -16.91 18.68
N GLN A 166 -1.43 -16.46 19.67
CA GLN A 166 0.02 -16.31 19.54
C GLN A 166 0.74 -17.61 19.14
N ALA A 167 0.41 -18.74 19.77
CA ALA A 167 1.00 -20.03 19.43
C ALA A 167 0.70 -20.45 17.97
N ARG A 168 -0.53 -20.19 17.50
CA ARG A 168 -0.94 -20.49 16.13
C ARG A 168 -0.30 -19.56 15.12
N ILE A 169 -0.21 -18.27 15.42
CA ILE A 169 0.52 -17.29 14.59
C ILE A 169 1.99 -17.70 14.48
N SER A 170 2.61 -18.16 15.57
CA SER A 170 4.00 -18.65 15.57
C SER A 170 4.20 -19.85 14.65
N ILE A 171 3.31 -20.85 14.70
CA ILE A 171 3.37 -22.03 13.81
C ILE A 171 3.23 -21.62 12.33
N LEU A 172 2.26 -20.75 12.03
CA LEU A 172 2.03 -20.28 10.66
C LEU A 172 3.20 -19.43 10.13
N ALA A 173 3.78 -18.56 10.97
CA ALA A 173 4.96 -17.76 10.63
C ALA A 173 6.16 -18.66 10.35
N GLN A 174 6.43 -19.64 11.21
CA GLN A 174 7.49 -20.62 11.02
C GLN A 174 7.32 -21.37 9.68
N LYS A 175 6.07 -21.68 9.30
CA LYS A 175 5.77 -22.33 8.02
C LYS A 175 6.18 -21.46 6.83
N LEU A 176 5.90 -20.15 6.87
CA LEU A 176 6.36 -19.20 5.85
C LEU A 176 7.89 -19.10 5.83
N GLU A 177 8.54 -19.00 6.99
CA GLU A 177 10.01 -18.93 7.06
C GLU A 177 10.69 -20.17 6.48
N GLN A 178 10.12 -21.35 6.75
CA GLN A 178 10.65 -22.62 6.24
C GLN A 178 10.42 -22.78 4.73
N SER A 179 9.32 -22.25 4.20
CA SER A 179 8.98 -22.36 2.77
C SER A 179 9.60 -21.30 1.89
N GLN A 180 10.20 -20.24 2.45
CA GLN A 180 10.88 -19.21 1.67
C GLN A 180 11.99 -19.85 0.83
N VAL A 181 12.10 -19.44 -0.44
CA VAL A 181 13.23 -19.86 -1.28
C VAL A 181 14.51 -19.24 -0.70
N LYS A 182 15.48 -20.08 -0.31
CA LYS A 182 16.70 -19.64 0.39
C LYS A 182 17.91 -19.40 -0.51
N ARG A 183 17.91 -19.95 -1.73
CA ARG A 183 19.06 -19.97 -2.64
C ARG A 183 18.63 -19.84 -4.10
N GLY A 184 19.57 -19.44 -4.94
CA GLY A 184 19.37 -19.29 -6.38
C GLY A 184 18.60 -18.03 -6.76
N ALA A 185 18.22 -17.94 -8.04
CA ALA A 185 17.62 -16.73 -8.60
C ALA A 185 16.23 -16.37 -8.02
N ASN A 186 15.56 -17.26 -7.28
CA ASN A 186 14.28 -16.94 -6.64
C ASN A 186 14.44 -16.74 -5.13
N ALA A 187 15.67 -16.61 -4.61
CA ALA A 187 15.90 -16.40 -3.19
C ALA A 187 15.12 -15.17 -2.68
N GLY A 188 14.45 -15.32 -1.55
CA GLY A 188 13.57 -14.30 -0.96
C GLY A 188 12.10 -14.40 -1.36
N MET A 189 11.77 -15.21 -2.37
CA MET A 189 10.40 -15.38 -2.86
C MET A 189 9.63 -16.51 -2.16
N TRP A 190 8.31 -16.51 -2.37
CA TRP A 190 7.41 -17.62 -2.09
C TRP A 190 6.68 -18.09 -3.36
N SER A 191 6.42 -19.39 -3.43
CA SER A 191 5.53 -20.00 -4.42
C SER A 191 4.10 -20.08 -3.87
N TYR A 192 3.19 -20.75 -4.59
CA TYR A 192 1.80 -20.96 -4.17
C TYR A 192 1.65 -21.97 -3.01
N SER A 193 2.69 -22.73 -2.68
CA SER A 193 2.66 -23.80 -1.68
C SER A 193 3.72 -23.57 -0.61
N VAL A 194 3.34 -23.77 0.64
CA VAL A 194 4.26 -23.79 1.78
C VAL A 194 4.59 -25.21 2.23
N LYS A 195 4.17 -26.23 1.48
CA LYS A 195 4.49 -27.63 1.80
C LYS A 195 6.01 -27.84 1.71
N PRO A 196 6.62 -28.57 2.67
CA PRO A 196 8.03 -28.91 2.62
C PRO A 196 8.42 -29.53 1.27
N GLY A 197 9.55 -29.11 0.71
CA GLY A 197 10.04 -29.59 -0.59
C GLY A 197 9.35 -29.01 -1.83
N LEU A 198 8.17 -28.36 -1.69
CA LEU A 198 7.47 -27.71 -2.81
C LEU A 198 7.64 -26.18 -2.83
N GLY A 199 8.06 -25.57 -1.72
CA GLY A 199 8.35 -24.12 -1.64
C GLY A 199 9.49 -23.65 -2.54
N GLY A 200 10.34 -24.57 -3.03
CA GLY A 200 11.50 -24.27 -3.88
C GLY A 200 11.25 -24.18 -5.39
N PHE A 201 10.05 -24.53 -5.88
CA PHE A 201 9.73 -24.56 -7.32
C PHE A 201 9.33 -23.18 -7.86
N GLY A 202 10.25 -22.23 -7.81
CA GLY A 202 10.02 -20.86 -8.28
C GLY A 202 9.39 -19.95 -7.23
N GLY A 203 8.87 -18.81 -7.68
CA GLY A 203 8.20 -17.84 -6.83
C GLY A 203 7.65 -16.69 -7.67
N ASP A 204 6.74 -15.92 -7.07
CA ASP A 204 6.22 -14.70 -7.69
C ASP A 204 6.05 -13.59 -6.65
N ASN A 205 6.02 -12.34 -7.13
CA ASN A 205 5.92 -11.15 -6.29
C ASN A 205 4.56 -11.04 -5.60
N SER A 206 3.53 -11.72 -6.08
CA SER A 206 2.21 -11.70 -5.46
C SER A 206 2.16 -12.56 -4.19
N ASN A 207 2.58 -13.82 -4.26
CA ASN A 207 2.76 -14.69 -3.11
C ASN A 207 3.78 -14.11 -2.14
N THR A 208 4.90 -13.59 -2.65
CA THR A 208 5.95 -12.96 -1.84
C THR A 208 5.39 -11.78 -1.04
N GLN A 209 4.61 -10.88 -1.66
CA GLN A 209 3.95 -9.79 -0.93
C GLN A 209 3.08 -10.29 0.22
N PHE A 210 2.23 -11.29 -0.01
CA PHE A 210 1.37 -11.80 1.06
C PHE A 210 2.19 -12.47 2.17
N ALA A 211 3.26 -13.20 1.84
CA ALA A 211 4.18 -13.74 2.84
C ALA A 211 4.79 -12.61 3.71
N VAL A 212 5.26 -11.53 3.07
CA VAL A 212 5.80 -10.34 3.74
C VAL A 212 4.76 -9.69 4.67
N LEU A 213 3.53 -9.51 4.20
CA LEU A 213 2.43 -8.94 5.00
C LEU A 213 2.07 -9.83 6.19
N GLY A 214 1.98 -11.15 6.00
CA GLY A 214 1.73 -12.11 7.07
C GLY A 214 2.83 -12.10 8.12
N LEU A 215 4.10 -12.21 7.70
CA LEU A 215 5.24 -12.16 8.61
C LEU A 215 5.34 -10.83 9.36
N ARG A 216 4.96 -9.72 8.72
CA ARG A 216 4.91 -8.41 9.37
C ARG A 216 3.92 -8.42 10.51
N ASP A 217 2.70 -8.87 10.25
CA ASP A 217 1.65 -8.86 11.25
C ASP A 217 1.92 -9.89 12.36
N ALA A 218 2.64 -10.99 12.07
CA ALA A 218 3.18 -11.89 13.11
C ALA A 218 4.21 -11.18 14.01
N ALA A 219 5.19 -10.50 13.41
CA ALA A 219 6.21 -9.76 14.15
C ALA A 219 5.61 -8.67 15.05
N LEU A 220 4.64 -7.91 14.53
CA LEU A 220 3.91 -6.90 15.30
C LEU A 220 3.01 -7.50 16.39
N ALA A 221 2.62 -8.77 16.27
CA ALA A 221 1.93 -9.53 17.32
C ALA A 221 2.91 -10.20 18.31
N GLY A 222 4.19 -9.84 18.29
CA GLY A 222 5.21 -10.36 19.21
C GLY A 222 5.75 -11.74 18.87
N VAL A 223 5.51 -12.26 17.66
CA VAL A 223 6.13 -13.50 17.18
C VAL A 223 7.45 -13.16 16.49
N PRO A 224 8.61 -13.60 17.00
CA PRO A 224 9.89 -13.31 16.36
C PRO A 224 9.97 -13.99 14.99
N VAL A 225 10.44 -13.24 13.99
CA VAL A 225 10.74 -13.74 12.63
C VAL A 225 12.23 -13.60 12.40
N ASN A 226 12.86 -14.63 11.82
CA ASN A 226 14.31 -14.62 11.63
C ASN A 226 14.77 -13.47 10.73
N ARG A 227 15.76 -12.68 11.19
CA ARG A 227 16.32 -11.54 10.44
C ARG A 227 16.72 -11.89 9.00
N ALA A 228 17.30 -13.08 8.78
CA ALA A 228 17.74 -13.51 7.46
C ALA A 228 16.58 -13.65 6.46
N VAL A 229 15.33 -13.82 6.92
CA VAL A 229 14.14 -13.82 6.08
C VAL A 229 13.90 -12.43 5.51
N TRP A 230 13.99 -11.39 6.35
CA TRP A 230 13.87 -9.99 5.97
C TRP A 230 15.00 -9.53 5.04
N GLU A 231 16.24 -9.95 5.31
CA GLU A 231 17.39 -9.66 4.44
C GLU A 231 17.18 -10.20 3.02
N ARG A 232 16.68 -11.45 2.91
CA ARG A 232 16.35 -12.04 1.61
C ARG A 232 15.17 -11.36 0.92
N ILE A 233 14.15 -10.93 1.67
CA ILE A 233 13.03 -10.14 1.12
C ILE A 233 13.56 -8.85 0.51
N ARG A 234 14.36 -8.09 1.28
CA ARG A 234 14.93 -6.83 0.83
C ARG A 234 15.77 -7.04 -0.43
N GLN A 235 16.72 -7.98 -0.38
CA GLN A 235 17.59 -8.27 -1.52
C GLN A 235 16.80 -8.68 -2.76
N HIS A 236 15.76 -9.50 -2.63
CA HIS A 236 14.91 -9.91 -3.74
C HIS A 236 14.26 -8.71 -4.45
N PHE A 237 13.63 -7.81 -3.71
CA PHE A 237 12.97 -6.65 -4.32
C PHE A 237 13.95 -5.64 -4.91
N LEU A 238 15.17 -5.53 -4.37
CA LEU A 238 16.25 -4.78 -5.01
C LEU A 238 16.70 -5.43 -6.32
N ASP A 239 16.87 -6.75 -6.31
CA ASP A 239 17.40 -7.53 -7.44
C ASP A 239 16.42 -7.68 -8.60
N CYS A 240 15.11 -7.60 -8.39
CA CYS A 240 14.11 -7.83 -9.45
C CYS A 240 13.35 -6.57 -9.89
N GLN A 241 13.77 -5.38 -9.44
CA GLN A 241 13.22 -4.13 -9.95
C GLN A 241 13.67 -3.90 -11.41
N ASN A 242 12.75 -3.46 -12.26
CA ASN A 242 13.07 -3.11 -13.64
C ASN A 242 13.77 -1.75 -13.71
N ALA A 243 14.44 -1.49 -14.83
CA ALA A 243 15.17 -0.25 -15.07
C ALA A 243 14.28 1.02 -15.01
N ASP A 244 12.98 0.89 -15.31
CA ASP A 244 12.00 1.98 -15.23
C ASP A 244 11.50 2.25 -13.79
N GLY A 245 11.92 1.42 -12.82
CA GLY A 245 11.54 1.49 -11.40
C GLY A 245 10.36 0.61 -11.02
N GLY A 246 9.66 -0.01 -11.97
CA GLY A 246 8.52 -0.88 -11.66
C GLY A 246 8.93 -2.32 -11.32
N TRP A 247 7.95 -3.12 -10.86
CA TRP A 247 8.14 -4.56 -10.67
C TRP A 247 7.19 -5.38 -11.55
N GLY A 248 7.72 -6.45 -12.13
CA GLY A 248 6.95 -7.50 -12.80
C GLY A 248 6.36 -8.52 -11.83
N TYR A 249 5.65 -9.53 -12.36
CA TYR A 249 5.07 -10.61 -11.56
C TYR A 249 6.12 -11.62 -11.08
N SER A 250 7.09 -11.94 -11.94
CA SER A 250 8.22 -12.81 -11.65
C SER A 250 9.51 -12.01 -11.49
N ARG A 251 10.62 -12.68 -11.13
CA ARG A 251 11.96 -12.08 -11.06
C ARG A 251 12.49 -11.58 -12.42
N SER A 252 11.82 -11.89 -13.55
CA SER A 252 12.30 -11.52 -14.88
C SER A 252 12.27 -10.00 -15.10
N HIS A 253 13.44 -9.41 -15.37
CA HIS A 253 13.57 -8.00 -15.75
C HIS A 253 12.92 -7.63 -17.09
N ASN A 254 12.58 -8.64 -17.91
CA ASN A 254 11.93 -8.45 -19.20
C ASN A 254 10.40 -8.45 -19.10
N GLN A 255 9.85 -8.74 -17.92
CA GLN A 255 8.41 -8.69 -17.74
C GLN A 255 7.95 -7.25 -17.50
N THR A 256 6.96 -6.80 -18.27
CA THR A 256 6.37 -5.47 -18.11
C THR A 256 5.90 -5.25 -16.67
N PRO A 257 6.34 -4.18 -15.99
CA PRO A 257 5.84 -3.85 -14.67
C PRO A 257 4.35 -3.57 -14.66
N THR A 258 3.68 -3.93 -13.58
CA THR A 258 2.25 -3.64 -13.38
C THR A 258 2.02 -2.85 -12.11
N GLY A 259 0.91 -2.10 -12.04
CA GLY A 259 0.58 -1.34 -10.82
C GLY A 259 0.52 -2.23 -9.59
N SER A 260 -0.14 -3.39 -9.66
CA SER A 260 -0.25 -4.35 -8.56
C SER A 260 1.10 -4.86 -8.05
N MET A 261 2.06 -5.09 -8.94
CA MET A 261 3.37 -5.60 -8.53
C MET A 261 4.29 -4.46 -8.06
N THR A 262 4.13 -3.26 -8.62
CA THR A 262 4.89 -2.09 -8.15
C THR A 262 4.46 -1.67 -6.75
N VAL A 263 3.15 -1.61 -6.46
CA VAL A 263 2.69 -1.33 -5.08
C VAL A 263 3.13 -2.42 -4.09
N ALA A 264 3.24 -3.67 -4.56
CA ALA A 264 3.78 -4.78 -3.77
C ALA A 264 5.27 -4.60 -3.46
N GLY A 265 6.08 -4.18 -4.44
CA GLY A 265 7.49 -3.87 -4.24
C GLY A 265 7.71 -2.73 -3.26
N ILE A 266 6.96 -1.63 -3.42
CA ILE A 266 6.98 -0.47 -2.51
C ILE A 266 6.67 -0.91 -1.08
N ALA A 267 5.53 -1.58 -0.86
CA ALA A 267 5.12 -2.01 0.48
C ALA A 267 6.12 -2.99 1.09
N SER A 268 6.65 -3.93 0.30
CA SER A 268 7.58 -4.95 0.79
C SER A 268 8.94 -4.37 1.18
N LEU A 269 9.47 -3.41 0.41
CA LEU A 269 10.72 -2.71 0.77
C LEU A 269 10.55 -1.91 2.06
N VAL A 270 9.46 -1.15 2.20
CA VAL A 270 9.18 -0.38 3.43
C VAL A 270 9.11 -1.28 4.65
N ILE A 271 8.47 -2.45 4.52
CA ILE A 271 8.37 -3.44 5.60
C ILE A 271 9.74 -4.05 5.90
N ALA A 272 10.49 -4.45 4.88
CA ALA A 272 11.79 -5.09 5.08
C ALA A 272 12.77 -4.12 5.76
N ASP A 273 12.84 -2.87 5.32
CA ASP A 273 13.68 -1.83 5.96
C ASP A 273 13.26 -1.62 7.43
N MET A 274 11.95 -1.58 7.70
CA MET A 274 11.43 -1.48 9.07
C MET A 274 11.86 -2.66 9.95
N MET A 275 11.82 -3.89 9.43
CA MET A 275 12.17 -5.11 10.18
C MET A 275 13.67 -5.37 10.27
N LEU A 276 14.47 -4.67 9.47
CA LEU A 276 15.94 -4.77 9.46
C LEU A 276 16.61 -3.66 10.26
N ALA A 277 15.87 -2.66 10.72
CA ALA A 277 16.39 -1.68 11.67
C ALA A 277 17.01 -2.41 12.87
N ASP A 278 18.23 -2.02 13.23
CA ASP A 278 18.98 -2.56 14.36
C ASP A 278 19.67 -1.41 15.11
N ASP A 279 20.18 -1.72 16.29
CA ASP A 279 20.82 -0.74 17.17
C ASP A 279 22.33 -0.59 16.85
N SER A 280 22.77 -0.93 15.62
CA SER A 280 24.19 -0.86 15.25
C SER A 280 24.74 0.56 15.22
N ASP A 281 23.87 1.56 15.15
CA ASP A 281 24.20 2.98 15.21
C ASP A 281 24.08 3.57 16.63
N VAL A 282 23.74 2.75 17.64
CA VAL A 282 23.61 3.15 19.04
C VAL A 282 24.97 3.08 19.74
N GLY A 283 25.42 4.22 20.25
CA GLY A 283 26.67 4.35 21.00
C GLY A 283 26.61 3.71 22.40
N PRO A 284 27.76 3.58 23.09
CA PRO A 284 27.82 3.03 24.45
C PRO A 284 27.01 3.81 25.51
N ASP A 285 26.64 5.06 25.21
CA ASP A 285 25.77 5.90 26.04
C ASP A 285 24.27 5.64 25.80
N GLY A 286 23.94 4.66 24.96
CA GLY A 286 22.57 4.29 24.60
C GLY A 286 21.90 5.25 23.63
N LYS A 287 22.68 6.13 22.96
CA LYS A 287 22.13 7.10 22.00
C LYS A 287 22.47 6.73 20.56
N PRO A 288 21.49 6.69 19.64
CA PRO A 288 21.77 6.53 18.22
C PRO A 288 22.51 7.76 17.68
N ASN A 289 23.28 7.57 16.61
CA ASN A 289 23.84 8.69 15.85
C ASN A 289 22.76 9.39 15.03
N CYS A 290 21.97 10.25 15.68
CA CYS A 290 20.88 11.00 15.04
C CYS A 290 21.34 11.95 13.91
N CYS A 291 22.63 12.12 13.69
CA CYS A 291 23.15 13.04 12.68
C CYS A 291 23.81 12.37 11.50
N ALA A 292 23.97 11.04 11.53
CA ALA A 292 24.42 10.30 10.36
C ALA A 292 23.39 10.47 9.22
N PRO A 293 23.84 10.72 7.99
CA PRO A 293 22.97 10.63 6.83
C PRO A 293 22.58 9.17 6.62
N GLU A 294 21.28 8.88 6.62
CA GLU A 294 20.76 7.59 6.18
C GLU A 294 20.78 7.54 4.64
N ALA A 295 21.33 6.47 4.07
CA ALA A 295 21.34 6.29 2.63
C ALA A 295 19.88 6.11 2.14
N PRO A 296 19.41 6.92 1.17
CA PRO A 296 18.06 6.77 0.68
C PRO A 296 17.87 5.39 0.04
N ASN A 297 16.71 4.78 0.23
CA ASN A 297 16.34 3.58 -0.51
C ASN A 297 16.01 3.97 -1.96
N GLU A 298 17.03 4.01 -2.82
CA GLU A 298 16.88 4.40 -4.22
C GLU A 298 15.83 3.55 -4.96
N ALA A 299 15.73 2.26 -4.65
CA ALA A 299 14.75 1.37 -5.26
C ALA A 299 13.32 1.74 -4.87
N LEU A 300 13.09 2.06 -3.60
CA LEU A 300 11.79 2.54 -3.12
C LEU A 300 11.37 3.83 -3.85
N GLU A 301 12.27 4.82 -3.95
CA GLU A 301 11.97 6.09 -4.63
C GLU A 301 11.74 5.91 -6.14
N ARG A 302 12.50 5.03 -6.82
CA ARG A 302 12.21 4.66 -8.22
C ARG A 302 10.84 4.01 -8.39
N GLY A 303 10.46 3.15 -7.43
CA GLY A 303 9.14 2.51 -7.39
C GLY A 303 8.02 3.51 -7.25
N ILE A 304 8.18 4.47 -6.33
CA ILE A 304 7.24 5.58 -6.14
C ILE A 304 7.15 6.38 -7.44
N ALA A 305 8.28 6.82 -8.01
CA ALA A 305 8.29 7.59 -9.25
C ALA A 305 7.62 6.84 -10.43
N TRP A 306 7.79 5.52 -10.52
CA TRP A 306 7.06 4.71 -11.50
C TRP A 306 5.55 4.79 -11.28
N LEU A 307 5.10 4.63 -10.03
CA LEU A 307 3.69 4.70 -9.67
C LEU A 307 3.09 6.09 -9.92
N GLU A 308 3.84 7.17 -9.68
CA GLU A 308 3.40 8.54 -9.99
C GLU A 308 3.14 8.75 -11.48
N ARG A 309 4.00 8.20 -12.35
CA ARG A 309 3.85 8.30 -13.81
C ARG A 309 2.69 7.45 -14.35
N HIS A 310 2.42 6.31 -13.73
CA HIS A 310 1.43 5.34 -14.21
C HIS A 310 0.17 5.29 -13.35
N PHE A 311 -0.03 6.24 -12.45
CA PHE A 311 -1.10 6.20 -11.46
C PHE A 311 -2.48 6.04 -12.11
N ALA A 312 -3.27 5.11 -11.58
CA ALA A 312 -4.67 4.94 -11.96
C ALA A 312 -5.48 4.42 -10.77
N VAL A 313 -6.79 4.66 -10.77
CA VAL A 313 -7.72 3.97 -9.86
C VAL A 313 -8.74 3.10 -10.59
N GLY A 314 -8.92 3.34 -11.89
CA GLY A 314 -9.92 2.65 -12.71
C GLY A 314 -9.48 1.32 -13.30
N HIS A 315 -8.17 1.03 -13.30
CA HIS A 315 -7.59 -0.21 -13.80
C HIS A 315 -6.24 -0.45 -13.12
N ASN A 316 -5.67 -1.64 -13.31
CA ASN A 316 -4.31 -1.96 -12.89
C ASN A 316 -3.34 -1.51 -14.00
N PRO A 317 -2.47 -0.51 -13.77
CA PRO A 317 -1.52 -0.05 -14.77
C PRO A 317 -0.74 -1.19 -15.42
N ASN A 318 -0.67 -1.20 -16.76
CA ASN A 318 -0.06 -2.27 -17.58
C ASN A 318 -0.63 -3.68 -17.35
N GLY A 319 -1.79 -3.81 -16.70
CA GLY A 319 -2.47 -5.08 -16.43
C GLY A 319 -3.91 -5.09 -16.96
N ASN A 320 -4.36 -6.25 -17.43
CA ASN A 320 -5.72 -6.43 -17.98
C ASN A 320 -6.74 -6.94 -16.94
N ALA A 321 -6.31 -7.13 -15.69
CA ALA A 321 -7.12 -7.65 -14.59
C ALA A 321 -6.54 -7.17 -13.23
N TRP A 322 -7.15 -7.62 -12.12
CA TRP A 322 -6.64 -7.41 -10.76
C TRP A 322 -6.71 -5.96 -10.28
N GLY A 323 -7.79 -5.26 -10.65
CA GLY A 323 -7.97 -3.85 -10.31
C GLY A 323 -8.22 -3.63 -8.81
N LEU A 324 -9.01 -4.50 -8.18
CA LEU A 324 -9.31 -4.39 -6.75
C LEU A 324 -8.13 -4.83 -5.90
N TYR A 325 -7.40 -5.86 -6.34
CA TYR A 325 -6.13 -6.25 -5.74
C TYR A 325 -5.08 -5.15 -5.84
N TYR A 326 -4.97 -4.48 -6.99
CA TYR A 326 -4.11 -3.31 -7.14
C TYR A 326 -4.51 -2.18 -6.18
N LEU A 327 -5.80 -1.83 -6.09
CA LEU A 327 -6.25 -0.81 -5.13
C LEU A 327 -5.92 -1.21 -3.69
N TYR A 328 -6.17 -2.48 -3.32
CA TYR A 328 -5.76 -3.02 -2.03
C TYR A 328 -4.26 -2.78 -1.76
N GLY A 329 -3.39 -3.05 -2.73
CA GLY A 329 -1.96 -2.80 -2.63
C GLY A 329 -1.59 -1.32 -2.62
N LEU A 330 -2.28 -0.48 -3.40
CA LEU A 330 -2.11 0.97 -3.44
C LEU A 330 -2.32 1.61 -2.07
N GLU A 331 -3.33 1.14 -1.32
CA GLU A 331 -3.53 1.57 0.07
C GLU A 331 -2.34 1.21 0.97
N ARG A 332 -1.77 0.01 0.83
CA ARG A 332 -0.60 -0.40 1.65
C ARG A 332 0.63 0.41 1.27
N ALA A 333 0.88 0.59 -0.03
CA ALA A 333 1.97 1.40 -0.52
C ALA A 333 1.87 2.84 0.02
N GLY A 334 0.71 3.50 -0.13
CA GLY A 334 0.49 4.85 0.37
C GLY A 334 0.59 4.95 1.89
N ARG A 335 -0.08 4.06 2.64
CA ARG A 335 -0.09 4.09 4.10
C ARG A 335 1.28 3.78 4.71
N LEU A 336 1.97 2.75 4.25
CA LEU A 336 3.24 2.32 4.84
C LEU A 336 4.37 3.30 4.52
N SER A 337 4.38 3.88 3.32
CA SER A 337 5.35 4.91 2.92
C SER A 337 5.02 6.32 3.44
N GLY A 338 3.86 6.51 4.10
CA GLY A 338 3.41 7.82 4.57
C GLY A 338 3.07 8.81 3.45
N ARG A 339 2.91 8.35 2.20
CA ARG A 339 2.59 9.22 1.06
C ARG A 339 1.09 9.50 1.01
N ARG A 340 0.68 10.75 1.17
CA ARG A 340 -0.70 11.18 0.87
C ARG A 340 -0.96 11.23 -0.64
N PHE A 341 0.04 11.63 -1.40
CA PHE A 341 -0.05 11.79 -2.85
C PHE A 341 0.95 10.90 -3.58
N PHE A 342 0.56 10.40 -4.75
CA PHE A 342 1.47 9.91 -5.78
C PHE A 342 1.41 10.90 -6.94
N GLY A 343 2.47 11.71 -7.10
CA GLY A 343 2.45 12.86 -7.99
C GLY A 343 1.33 13.83 -7.60
N LYS A 344 0.45 14.14 -8.56
CA LYS A 344 -0.71 15.01 -8.29
C LYS A 344 -1.90 14.29 -7.66
N HIS A 345 -1.87 12.96 -7.55
CA HIS A 345 -3.05 12.16 -7.23
C HIS A 345 -3.22 11.89 -5.74
N ASP A 346 -4.38 12.23 -5.18
CA ASP A 346 -4.78 11.85 -3.82
C ASP A 346 -5.38 10.43 -3.90
N TRP A 347 -4.51 9.43 -3.73
CA TRP A 347 -4.85 8.05 -4.03
C TRP A 347 -6.05 7.55 -3.24
N TYR A 348 -6.22 8.02 -1.99
CA TYR A 348 -7.34 7.59 -1.16
C TYR A 348 -8.64 8.23 -1.63
N ARG A 349 -8.66 9.55 -1.84
CA ARG A 349 -9.87 10.25 -2.30
C ARG A 349 -10.33 9.75 -3.67
N GLU A 350 -9.40 9.61 -4.62
CA GLU A 350 -9.70 9.12 -5.97
C GLU A 350 -10.15 7.66 -5.96
N GLY A 351 -9.47 6.80 -5.20
CA GLY A 351 -9.84 5.38 -5.09
C GLY A 351 -11.18 5.18 -4.38
N ALA A 352 -11.45 5.95 -3.31
CA ALA A 352 -12.72 5.91 -2.61
C ALA A 352 -13.88 6.37 -3.51
N GLN A 353 -13.66 7.42 -4.30
CA GLN A 353 -14.64 7.88 -5.29
C GLN A 353 -14.98 6.78 -6.29
N PHE A 354 -13.94 6.17 -6.87
CA PHE A 354 -14.09 5.09 -7.82
C PHE A 354 -14.85 3.91 -7.23
N LEU A 355 -14.46 3.43 -6.04
CA LEU A 355 -15.11 2.29 -5.40
C LEU A 355 -16.58 2.57 -5.06
N ILE A 356 -16.90 3.74 -4.51
CA ILE A 356 -18.29 4.12 -4.19
C ILE A 356 -19.15 4.15 -5.46
N GLN A 357 -18.61 4.64 -6.57
CA GLN A 357 -19.34 4.67 -7.85
C GLN A 357 -19.56 3.26 -8.44
N LYS A 358 -18.63 2.33 -8.22
CA LYS A 358 -18.71 0.95 -8.73
C LYS A 358 -19.45 -0.02 -7.81
N GLN A 359 -19.76 0.37 -6.58
CA GLN A 359 -20.45 -0.50 -5.63
C GLN A 359 -21.88 -0.82 -6.10
N SER A 360 -22.28 -2.09 -6.00
CA SER A 360 -23.66 -2.51 -6.22
C SER A 360 -24.60 -1.79 -5.27
N ARG A 361 -25.52 -0.97 -5.80
CA ARG A 361 -26.55 -0.28 -5.00
C ARG A 361 -27.53 -1.25 -4.33
N ARG A 362 -27.71 -2.44 -4.90
CA ARG A 362 -28.66 -3.45 -4.41
C ARG A 362 -28.04 -4.34 -3.34
N THR A 363 -26.82 -4.82 -3.56
CA THR A 363 -26.20 -5.85 -2.70
C THR A 363 -25.03 -5.33 -1.88
N GLY A 364 -24.45 -4.17 -2.21
CA GLY A 364 -23.27 -3.63 -1.53
C GLY A 364 -21.94 -4.27 -1.94
N GLU A 365 -21.96 -5.23 -2.88
CA GLU A 365 -20.77 -5.95 -3.33
C GLU A 365 -20.02 -5.24 -4.47
N TRP A 366 -18.77 -5.65 -4.67
CA TRP A 366 -17.99 -5.38 -5.87
C TRP A 366 -17.66 -6.68 -6.59
N ARG A 367 -17.48 -6.57 -7.92
CA ARG A 367 -16.93 -7.62 -8.78
C ARG A 367 -15.96 -6.98 -9.77
N GLY A 368 -14.82 -7.64 -9.97
CA GLY A 368 -13.84 -7.30 -11.00
C GLY A 368 -13.78 -8.35 -12.10
N ALA A 369 -12.67 -8.38 -12.83
CA ALA A 369 -12.39 -9.34 -13.88
C ALA A 369 -11.62 -10.57 -13.35
N ALA A 370 -11.49 -11.62 -14.15
CA ALA A 370 -10.77 -12.85 -13.79
C ALA A 370 -11.23 -13.44 -12.44
N LEU A 371 -10.31 -13.71 -11.51
CA LEU A 371 -10.66 -14.25 -10.18
C LEU A 371 -11.36 -13.23 -9.27
N GLU A 372 -11.33 -11.93 -9.61
CA GLU A 372 -12.15 -10.90 -8.95
C GLU A 372 -13.64 -11.00 -9.32
N LYS A 373 -14.04 -11.98 -10.14
CA LYS A 373 -15.47 -12.36 -10.28
C LYS A 373 -16.07 -12.87 -8.97
N ASP A 374 -15.24 -13.40 -8.06
CA ASP A 374 -15.66 -13.76 -6.71
C ASP A 374 -16.01 -12.50 -5.90
N ALA A 375 -17.28 -12.37 -5.54
CA ALA A 375 -17.77 -11.18 -4.85
C ALA A 375 -17.29 -11.07 -3.40
N VAL A 376 -16.96 -12.18 -2.72
CA VAL A 376 -16.43 -12.13 -1.35
C VAL A 376 -15.01 -11.59 -1.38
N VAL A 377 -14.16 -12.10 -2.27
CA VAL A 377 -12.78 -11.63 -2.44
C VAL A 377 -12.76 -10.16 -2.84
N SER A 378 -13.51 -9.81 -3.90
CA SER A 378 -13.57 -8.44 -4.42
C SER A 378 -14.10 -7.43 -3.41
N THR A 379 -15.17 -7.78 -2.71
CA THR A 379 -15.73 -6.91 -1.66
C THR A 379 -14.79 -6.77 -0.48
N SER A 380 -14.04 -7.82 -0.14
CA SER A 380 -13.04 -7.76 0.92
C SER A 380 -11.88 -6.83 0.56
N PHE A 381 -11.35 -6.89 -0.66
CA PHE A 381 -10.32 -5.93 -1.13
C PHE A 381 -10.82 -4.49 -1.15
N ALA A 382 -12.02 -4.25 -1.68
CA ALA A 382 -12.62 -2.92 -1.70
C ALA A 382 -12.87 -2.38 -0.27
N LEU A 383 -13.34 -3.23 0.63
CA LEU A 383 -13.58 -2.87 2.03
C LEU A 383 -12.26 -2.56 2.75
N LEU A 384 -11.21 -3.36 2.54
CA LEU A 384 -9.88 -3.11 3.10
C LEU A 384 -9.30 -1.77 2.63
N PHE A 385 -9.50 -1.41 1.36
CA PHE A 385 -9.13 -0.09 0.85
C PHE A 385 -9.92 1.02 1.54
N LEU A 386 -11.25 0.94 1.56
CA LEU A 386 -12.11 2.01 2.09
C LEU A 386 -11.92 2.21 3.59
N SER A 387 -11.64 1.13 4.33
CA SER A 387 -11.46 1.13 5.78
C SER A 387 -10.29 2.01 6.24
N LYS A 388 -9.31 2.31 5.37
CA LYS A 388 -8.28 3.33 5.62
C LYS A 388 -8.88 4.67 6.07
N GLY A 389 -10.03 5.10 5.53
CA GLY A 389 -10.67 6.36 5.92
C GLY A 389 -11.32 6.36 7.30
N LEU A 390 -11.35 5.21 7.97
CA LEU A 390 -11.74 5.14 9.38
C LEU A 390 -10.57 5.46 10.31
N ALA A 391 -9.33 5.32 9.82
CA ALA A 391 -8.14 5.52 10.63
C ALA A 391 -7.80 7.03 10.69
N PRO A 392 -7.77 7.65 11.89
CA PRO A 392 -7.39 9.03 12.02
C PRO A 392 -5.91 9.22 11.61
N VAL A 393 -5.61 10.40 11.05
CA VAL A 393 -4.22 10.83 10.86
C VAL A 393 -3.76 11.44 12.18
N LEU A 394 -2.79 10.81 12.82
CA LEU A 394 -2.25 11.25 14.11
C LEU A 394 -1.23 12.37 13.94
N ILE A 395 -0.36 12.26 12.93
CA ILE A 395 0.75 13.20 12.68
C ILE A 395 0.85 13.50 11.18
N ASN A 396 0.89 14.79 10.85
CA ASN A 396 1.35 15.29 9.56
C ASN A 396 2.84 15.62 9.66
N LYS A 397 3.71 14.90 8.96
CA LYS A 397 5.14 15.25 8.82
C LYS A 397 5.28 16.32 7.75
N LEU A 398 5.76 17.50 8.12
CA LEU A 398 5.81 18.63 7.21
C LEU A 398 7.03 18.55 6.29
N ARG A 399 6.79 18.48 4.99
CA ARG A 399 7.80 18.67 3.94
C ARG A 399 7.78 20.13 3.51
N TYR A 400 8.96 20.76 3.46
CA TYR A 400 9.12 22.19 3.16
C TYR A 400 10.27 22.50 2.20
N ASP A 401 10.80 21.48 1.52
CA ASP A 401 11.86 21.63 0.51
C ASP A 401 11.31 21.59 -0.93
N ALA A 402 9.99 21.62 -1.10
CA ALA A 402 9.38 21.56 -2.41
C ALA A 402 9.73 22.84 -3.19
N GLY A 403 10.34 22.67 -4.36
CA GLY A 403 10.91 23.76 -5.15
C GLY A 403 12.41 24.03 -4.93
N GLN A 404 13.04 23.48 -3.90
CA GLN A 404 14.50 23.58 -3.71
C GLN A 404 15.27 22.37 -4.23
N ASN A 405 14.62 21.21 -4.37
CA ASN A 405 15.21 20.01 -4.95
C ASN A 405 14.30 19.38 -6.01
N GLU A 406 14.78 19.50 -7.25
CA GLU A 406 14.86 18.44 -8.25
C GLU A 406 13.69 18.20 -9.22
N ALA A 407 14.02 18.37 -10.51
CA ALA A 407 13.21 17.88 -11.61
C ALA A 407 12.89 16.38 -11.42
N PRO A 408 11.74 15.89 -11.94
CA PRO A 408 11.34 14.50 -11.79
C PRO A 408 12.49 13.54 -12.18
N GLY A 409 13.01 12.79 -11.21
CA GLY A 409 14.04 11.77 -11.43
C GLY A 409 15.50 12.21 -11.26
N ALA A 410 15.80 13.42 -10.80
CA ALA A 410 17.16 13.73 -10.33
C ALA A 410 17.46 13.01 -9.01
N LYS A 411 18.76 12.75 -8.77
CA LYS A 411 19.24 12.12 -7.54
C LYS A 411 19.41 13.19 -6.47
N PRO A 412 18.79 13.05 -5.28
CA PRO A 412 18.94 14.00 -4.18
C PRO A 412 20.41 14.26 -3.90
N THR A 413 20.89 15.44 -4.28
CA THR A 413 22.30 15.81 -4.05
C THR A 413 22.60 16.13 -2.58
N ARG A 414 21.55 16.32 -1.76
CA ARG A 414 21.63 16.54 -0.32
C ARG A 414 20.54 15.78 0.44
N ARG A 415 20.85 15.42 1.69
CA ARG A 415 19.87 14.94 2.67
C ARG A 415 18.77 16.00 2.82
N ALA A 416 17.51 15.58 2.70
CA ALA A 416 16.38 16.48 2.84
C ALA A 416 16.26 16.93 4.31
N ALA A 417 16.41 18.24 4.56
CA ALA A 417 16.43 18.78 5.92
C ALA A 417 15.15 18.45 6.71
N TRP A 418 14.00 18.42 6.04
CA TRP A 418 12.71 18.07 6.64
C TRP A 418 12.58 16.58 7.01
N ASN A 419 13.50 15.73 6.57
CA ASN A 419 13.42 14.27 6.70
C ASN A 419 14.74 13.64 7.17
N LEU A 420 15.39 14.23 8.17
CA LEU A 420 16.64 13.70 8.75
C LEU A 420 16.49 12.25 9.22
N HIS A 421 15.31 11.92 9.73
CA HIS A 421 14.92 10.59 10.18
C HIS A 421 13.67 10.13 9.41
N PRO A 422 13.83 9.38 8.30
CA PRO A 422 12.70 8.88 7.50
C PRO A 422 11.67 8.05 8.26
N HIS A 423 12.03 7.50 9.43
CA HIS A 423 11.20 6.55 10.19
C HIS A 423 10.66 7.10 11.51
N ASP A 424 10.98 8.34 11.89
CA ASP A 424 10.60 8.95 13.18
C ASP A 424 9.09 8.90 13.46
N VAL A 425 8.29 9.52 12.61
CA VAL A 425 6.84 9.68 12.75
C VAL A 425 6.13 8.34 12.55
N ARG A 426 6.67 7.46 11.69
CA ARG A 426 6.16 6.10 11.52
C ARG A 426 6.28 5.32 12.81
N ASN A 427 7.49 5.22 13.35
CA ASN A 427 7.79 4.43 14.54
C ASN A 427 7.00 4.97 15.75
N LEU A 428 6.92 6.31 15.90
CA LEU A 428 6.10 6.94 16.93
C LEU A 428 4.61 6.58 16.76
N THR A 429 4.07 6.67 15.54
CA THR A 429 2.66 6.34 15.28
C THR A 429 2.37 4.87 15.56
N GLU A 430 3.25 3.96 15.16
CA GLU A 430 3.10 2.52 15.41
C GLU A 430 3.18 2.18 16.90
N LEU A 431 4.12 2.78 17.64
CA LEU A 431 4.21 2.66 19.10
C LEU A 431 2.89 3.07 19.76
N ILE A 432 2.34 4.24 19.38
CA ILE A 432 1.09 4.75 19.96
C ILE A 432 -0.10 3.84 19.61
N CYS A 433 -0.14 3.26 18.39
CA CYS A 433 -1.17 2.26 18.03
C CYS A 433 -1.13 0.99 18.89
N GLY A 434 0.01 0.71 19.55
CA GLY A 434 0.18 -0.38 20.51
C GLY A 434 -0.21 -0.04 21.95
N LEU A 435 -0.37 1.26 22.28
CA LEU A 435 -0.65 1.68 23.65
C LEU A 435 -2.10 1.36 24.08
N PRO A 436 -2.34 1.05 25.36
CA PRO A 436 -3.69 0.87 25.89
C PRO A 436 -4.57 2.11 25.65
N LYS A 437 -5.85 1.89 25.34
CA LYS A 437 -6.88 2.93 25.10
C LYS A 437 -6.72 3.78 23.84
N TRP A 438 -5.59 3.69 23.13
CA TRP A 438 -5.43 4.35 21.84
C TRP A 438 -6.15 3.58 20.71
N PRO A 439 -6.61 4.27 19.66
CA PRO A 439 -7.13 3.60 18.47
C PRO A 439 -6.12 2.58 17.95
N LYS A 440 -6.59 1.37 17.70
CA LYS A 440 -5.75 0.23 17.26
C LYS A 440 -5.12 0.43 15.89
N LEU A 441 -5.62 1.38 15.11
CA LEU A 441 -5.13 1.77 13.79
C LEU A 441 -5.22 3.29 13.66
N MET A 442 -4.06 3.94 13.65
CA MET A 442 -3.88 5.34 13.28
C MET A 442 -2.86 5.40 12.15
N THR A 443 -2.81 6.55 11.48
CA THR A 443 -1.92 6.74 10.35
C THR A 443 -1.13 8.04 10.50
N TRP A 444 -0.09 8.17 9.72
CA TRP A 444 0.65 9.40 9.55
C TRP A 444 0.80 9.66 8.06
N GLN A 445 1.14 10.90 7.72
CA GLN A 445 1.39 11.25 6.33
C GLN A 445 2.39 12.39 6.22
N VAL A 446 3.11 12.43 5.11
CA VAL A 446 3.88 13.58 4.69
C VAL A 446 2.94 14.58 4.02
N VAL A 447 3.04 15.84 4.43
CA VAL A 447 2.29 16.96 3.85
C VAL A 447 3.27 18.00 3.33
N ASP A 448 3.13 18.33 2.05
CA ASP A 448 3.93 19.33 1.35
C ASP A 448 3.36 20.73 1.62
N LEU A 449 4.17 21.58 2.26
CA LEU A 449 3.74 22.90 2.72
C LEU A 449 3.38 23.83 1.56
N ASP A 450 4.19 23.84 0.50
CA ASP A 450 3.98 24.66 -0.69
C ASP A 450 2.68 24.25 -1.37
N ARG A 451 2.47 22.94 -1.55
CA ARG A 451 1.23 22.42 -2.14
C ARG A 451 -0.01 22.77 -1.30
N VAL A 452 0.09 22.68 0.02
CA VAL A 452 -1.04 23.05 0.89
C VAL A 452 -1.32 24.54 0.82
N ALA A 453 -0.29 25.38 0.79
CA ALA A 453 -0.46 26.82 0.63
C ALA A 453 -1.13 27.20 -0.70
N GLU A 454 -0.87 26.45 -1.78
CA GLU A 454 -1.47 26.68 -3.10
C GLU A 454 -2.90 26.14 -3.25
N GLN A 455 -3.20 24.94 -2.72
CA GLN A 455 -4.40 24.18 -3.10
C GLN A 455 -5.34 23.85 -1.93
N GLY A 456 -4.81 23.65 -0.73
CA GLY A 456 -5.52 23.00 0.38
C GLY A 456 -5.90 23.93 1.53
N GLY A 457 -5.11 24.98 1.75
CA GLY A 457 -5.23 25.85 2.91
C GLY A 457 -5.12 25.10 4.24
N VAL A 458 -5.57 25.74 5.33
CA VAL A 458 -5.44 25.17 6.69
C VAL A 458 -6.18 23.84 6.86
N VAL A 459 -7.25 23.61 6.08
CA VAL A 459 -8.10 22.40 6.17
C VAL A 459 -7.30 21.12 5.91
N ASP A 460 -6.29 21.17 5.04
CA ASP A 460 -5.44 20.01 4.77
C ASP A 460 -4.45 19.73 5.92
N LEU A 461 -3.97 20.76 6.64
CA LEU A 461 -3.17 20.59 7.86
C LEU A 461 -4.04 20.06 9.01
N MET A 462 -5.28 20.54 9.13
CA MET A 462 -6.24 20.15 10.17
C MET A 462 -6.75 18.71 10.04
N GLN A 463 -6.34 17.95 9.03
CA GLN A 463 -6.57 16.51 8.99
C GLN A 463 -5.87 15.75 10.11
N SER A 464 -4.84 16.37 10.71
CA SER A 464 -4.09 15.85 11.85
C SER A 464 -4.04 16.88 12.98
N PRO A 465 -4.25 16.46 14.25
CA PRO A 465 -4.08 17.37 15.39
C PRO A 465 -2.62 17.75 15.63
N ILE A 466 -1.67 16.97 15.10
CA ILE A 466 -0.23 17.21 15.26
C ILE A 466 0.42 17.46 13.90
N LEU A 467 1.18 18.54 13.81
CA LEU A 467 2.10 18.84 12.72
C LEU A 467 3.53 18.67 13.23
N TYR A 468 4.25 17.70 12.69
CA TYR A 468 5.63 17.43 13.01
C TYR A 468 6.55 18.20 12.07
N LEU A 469 7.48 18.96 12.65
CA LEU A 469 8.48 19.74 11.95
C LEU A 469 9.86 19.37 12.48
N CYS A 470 10.76 18.90 11.63
CA CYS A 470 12.16 18.72 12.00
C CYS A 470 13.07 19.38 10.97
N GLY A 471 14.29 19.70 11.38
CA GLY A 471 15.31 20.26 10.49
C GLY A 471 16.63 20.50 11.20
N ASP A 472 17.68 20.67 10.41
CA ASP A 472 19.03 21.03 10.84
C ASP A 472 19.52 22.36 10.20
N GLN A 473 18.63 23.06 9.49
CA GLN A 473 18.92 24.30 8.75
C GLN A 473 17.86 25.38 9.00
N THR A 474 18.14 26.60 8.55
CA THR A 474 17.18 27.72 8.56
C THR A 474 15.90 27.37 7.80
N LEU A 475 14.75 27.57 8.43
CA LEU A 475 13.45 27.34 7.81
C LEU A 475 13.16 28.35 6.68
N PRO A 476 12.94 27.91 5.42
CA PRO A 476 12.75 28.79 4.26
C PRO A 476 11.30 29.28 4.11
N PHE A 477 10.61 29.60 5.22
CA PHE A 477 9.16 29.85 5.20
C PHE A 477 8.81 31.26 4.71
N THR A 478 8.01 31.31 3.64
CA THR A 478 7.40 32.53 3.09
C THR A 478 6.32 33.09 4.02
N ASP A 479 5.85 34.31 3.80
CA ASP A 479 4.75 34.88 4.59
C ASP A 479 3.44 34.11 4.42
N ALA A 480 3.23 33.45 3.27
CA ALA A 480 2.09 32.57 3.06
C ALA A 480 2.18 31.35 3.99
N HIS A 481 3.36 30.73 4.11
CA HIS A 481 3.60 29.62 5.04
C HIS A 481 3.38 30.03 6.49
N VAL A 482 3.89 31.21 6.89
CA VAL A 482 3.70 31.73 8.25
C VAL A 482 2.22 31.92 8.57
N ARG A 483 1.44 32.53 7.68
CA ARG A 483 -0.01 32.72 7.87
C ARG A 483 -0.74 31.38 8.01
N LEU A 484 -0.42 30.42 7.15
CA LEU A 484 -1.02 29.09 7.17
C LEU A 484 -0.72 28.34 8.49
N LEU A 485 0.54 28.37 8.95
CA LEU A 485 0.92 27.74 10.23
C LEU A 485 0.27 28.44 11.43
N ARG A 486 0.14 29.77 11.39
CA ARG A 486 -0.58 30.53 12.43
C ARG A 486 -2.05 30.12 12.47
N GLU A 487 -2.69 30.05 11.30
CA GLU A 487 -4.09 29.62 11.18
C GLU A 487 -4.29 28.20 11.70
N TYR A 488 -3.34 27.28 11.43
CA TYR A 488 -3.37 25.92 11.97
C TYR A 488 -3.37 25.90 13.50
N VAL A 489 -2.44 26.62 14.14
CA VAL A 489 -2.34 26.68 15.61
C VAL A 489 -3.58 27.34 16.21
N ASN A 490 -4.06 28.44 15.62
CA ASN A 490 -5.27 29.14 16.08
C ASN A 490 -6.54 28.27 16.00
N ASN A 491 -6.58 27.30 15.09
CA ASN A 491 -7.67 26.33 14.97
C ASN A 491 -7.51 25.10 15.88
N GLY A 492 -6.55 25.12 16.83
CA GLY A 492 -6.32 24.06 17.80
C GLY A 492 -5.28 23.02 17.38
N GLY A 493 -4.56 23.26 16.28
CA GLY A 493 -3.44 22.43 15.86
C GLY A 493 -2.23 22.54 16.79
N PHE A 494 -1.47 21.45 16.93
CA PHE A 494 -0.25 21.40 17.72
C PHE A 494 0.96 21.21 16.83
N ILE A 495 1.97 22.08 16.95
CA ILE A 495 3.24 21.93 16.22
C ILE A 495 4.26 21.26 17.14
N PHE A 496 4.68 20.04 16.78
CA PHE A 496 5.80 19.36 17.42
C PHE A 496 7.07 19.62 16.60
N ALA A 497 7.88 20.59 17.04
CA ALA A 497 9.13 20.95 16.39
C ALA A 497 10.33 20.25 17.05
N VAL A 498 11.11 19.50 16.27
CA VAL A 498 12.30 18.78 16.73
C VAL A 498 13.54 19.43 16.11
N ASN A 499 14.39 20.00 16.97
CA ASN A 499 15.69 20.52 16.55
C ASN A 499 16.64 19.36 16.23
N GLY A 500 16.77 19.05 14.94
CA GLY A 500 17.66 18.01 14.45
C GLY A 500 19.11 18.43 14.60
N CYS A 501 19.96 17.52 15.07
CA CYS A 501 21.40 17.73 15.17
C CYS A 501 21.83 18.94 16.00
N HIS A 502 21.01 19.35 16.98
CA HIS A 502 21.31 20.51 17.83
C HIS A 502 21.64 21.77 17.02
N SER A 503 20.97 21.96 15.89
CA SER A 503 21.23 23.09 14.99
C SER A 503 20.78 24.41 15.61
N SER A 504 21.73 25.32 15.82
CA SER A 504 21.42 26.71 16.21
C SER A 504 20.64 27.43 15.12
N ALA A 505 20.97 27.18 13.85
CA ALA A 505 20.27 27.77 12.71
C ALA A 505 18.79 27.38 12.69
N PHE A 506 18.47 26.11 12.95
CA PHE A 506 17.08 25.67 13.08
C PHE A 506 16.37 26.33 14.27
N ASP A 507 16.96 26.26 15.48
CA ASP A 507 16.37 26.86 16.70
C ASP A 507 16.10 28.37 16.55
N GLU A 508 17.09 29.14 16.08
CA GLU A 508 16.93 30.57 15.84
C GLU A 508 15.86 30.86 14.79
N SER A 509 15.83 30.11 13.69
CA SER A 509 14.84 30.30 12.63
C SER A 509 13.43 29.91 13.09
N PHE A 510 13.28 28.90 13.93
CA PHE A 510 12.00 28.51 14.52
C PHE A 510 11.50 29.58 15.51
N ARG A 511 12.37 30.16 16.34
CA ARG A 511 12.01 31.29 17.21
C ARG A 511 11.56 32.51 16.40
N LYS A 512 12.26 32.82 15.31
CA LYS A 512 11.86 33.88 14.36
C LYS A 512 10.52 33.57 13.69
N LEU A 513 10.26 32.30 13.36
CA LEU A 513 8.97 31.86 12.84
C LEU A 513 7.84 32.15 13.85
N ILE A 514 8.01 31.82 15.12
CA ILE A 514 7.00 32.11 16.15
C ILE A 514 6.75 33.63 16.28
N GLN A 515 7.80 34.45 16.26
CA GLN A 515 7.67 35.92 16.25
C GLN A 515 6.91 36.44 15.02
N ARG A 516 7.14 35.84 13.84
CA ARG A 516 6.40 36.17 12.62
C ARG A 516 4.95 35.71 12.66
N MET A 517 4.67 34.55 13.28
CA MET A 517 3.31 34.07 13.50
C MET A 517 2.55 34.98 14.48
N TYR A 518 3.21 35.44 15.55
CA TYR A 518 2.60 36.25 16.61
C TYR A 518 3.43 37.52 16.86
N PRO A 519 3.31 38.54 15.99
CA PRO A 519 4.07 39.79 16.15
C PRO A 519 3.68 40.52 17.44
N GLU A 520 4.53 41.45 17.88
CA GLU A 520 4.31 42.28 19.08
C GLU A 520 4.19 41.49 20.40
N GLY A 521 4.65 40.23 20.42
CA GLY A 521 4.61 39.41 21.64
C GLY A 521 3.22 38.88 21.98
N MET A 522 2.30 38.81 21.01
CA MET A 522 0.98 38.18 21.19
C MET A 522 1.07 36.73 21.73
N ALA A 523 2.16 36.03 21.42
CA ALA A 523 2.52 34.75 22.02
C ALA A 523 4.04 34.58 22.01
N GLU A 524 4.58 33.87 23.00
CA GLU A 524 6.00 33.57 23.12
C GLU A 524 6.22 32.09 23.50
N LEU A 525 7.35 31.53 23.05
CA LEU A 525 7.79 30.20 23.50
C LEU A 525 8.27 30.29 24.95
N ARG A 526 7.78 29.39 25.80
CA ARG A 526 8.21 29.27 27.19
C ARG A 526 8.77 27.88 27.45
N PRO A 527 9.77 27.74 28.34
CA PRO A 527 10.14 26.44 28.87
C PRO A 527 8.91 25.77 29.49
N LEU A 528 8.73 24.48 29.22
CA LEU A 528 7.74 23.67 29.92
C LEU A 528 8.12 23.63 31.40
N ARG A 529 7.16 23.92 32.27
CA ARG A 529 7.38 23.87 33.72
C ARG A 529 7.34 22.41 34.20
N PRO A 530 8.01 22.06 35.31
CA PRO A 530 7.99 20.69 35.85
C PRO A 530 6.59 20.16 36.16
N GLU A 531 5.62 21.04 36.42
CA GLU A 531 4.23 20.67 36.72
C GLU A 531 3.38 20.44 35.47
N HIS A 532 3.93 20.70 34.28
CA HIS A 532 3.22 20.44 33.03
C HIS A 532 3.04 18.92 32.87
N PRO A 533 1.88 18.42 32.40
CA PRO A 533 1.60 16.99 32.30
C PRO A 533 2.42 16.22 31.22
N ILE A 534 3.42 16.86 30.60
CA ILE A 534 4.31 16.29 29.58
C ILE A 534 5.73 16.28 30.12
#